data_AF-A0A654A4W9-F1
#
_entry.id   AF-A0A654A4W9-F1
#
_cell.length_a   1.000
_cell.length_b   1.000
_cell.length_c   1.000
_cell.angle_alpha   90.00
_cell.angle_beta   90.00
_cell.angle_gamma   90.00
#
_symmetry.space_group_name_H-M   'P 1'
#
loop_
_entity.id
_entity.type
_entity.pdbx_description
1 polymer ?
#
loop_
_entity_poly.entity_id
_entity_poly.type
_entity_poly.pdbx_seq_one_letter_code
_entity_poly.pdbx_strand_id
1 'polypeptide(L)'
;MLLLDGRKPRRILPDIAKVQHFNDAEELLSAIQDLVLPTGEGFAWAAGEASLMKRIRKALVIEKSHPKEAMRVAAYWRQGAEGFHEELTEQDAE
;
A
#
# COMPACT_ATOMS: atom_id res chain seq x y z
N MET A 1 10.70 22.58 -19.86
CA MET A 1 11.50 22.10 -18.71
C MET A 1 10.96 22.77 -17.46
N LEU A 2 10.06 22.12 -16.73
CA LEU A 2 9.49 22.65 -15.49
C LEU A 2 10.25 22.01 -14.32
N LEU A 3 11.13 22.79 -13.69
CA LEU A 3 11.67 22.47 -12.37
C LEU A 3 10.54 22.72 -11.36
N LEU A 4 9.85 21.65 -10.96
CA LEU A 4 8.98 21.66 -9.80
C LEU A 4 9.86 21.61 -8.55
N ASP A 5 9.86 22.69 -7.78
CA ASP A 5 10.39 22.73 -6.42
C ASP A 5 9.83 21.53 -5.62
N GLY A 6 10.74 20.74 -5.04
CA GLY A 6 10.55 19.36 -4.59
C GLY A 6 9.66 19.17 -3.36
N ARG A 7 8.87 20.17 -2.97
CA ARG A 7 7.86 20.05 -1.92
C ARG A 7 6.52 20.60 -2.39
N LYS A 8 5.75 19.75 -3.07
CA LYS A 8 4.31 20.00 -3.23
C LYS A 8 3.69 20.21 -1.85
N PRO A 9 2.94 21.29 -1.61
CA PRO A 9 2.28 21.51 -0.34
C PRO A 9 1.35 20.33 -0.04
N ARG A 10 1.46 19.78 1.17
CA ARG A 10 0.60 18.69 1.65
C ARG A 10 -0.83 19.20 1.67
N ARG A 11 -1.68 18.65 0.81
CA ARG A 11 -3.08 19.04 0.72
C ARG A 11 -3.82 18.54 1.96
N ILE A 12 -4.44 19.46 2.69
CA ILE A 12 -5.34 19.09 3.79
C ILE A 12 -6.60 18.49 3.17
N LEU A 13 -6.91 17.25 3.54
CA LEU A 13 -8.18 16.60 3.19
C LEU A 13 -9.21 16.90 4.29
N PRO A 14 -10.52 16.95 3.95
CA PRO A 14 -11.56 17.00 4.96
C PRO A 14 -11.46 15.80 5.92
N ASP A 15 -12.00 15.95 7.14
CA ASP A 15 -11.85 15.02 8.30
C ASP A 15 -12.46 13.60 8.10
N ILE A 16 -12.79 13.25 6.86
CA ILE A 16 -13.29 11.94 6.46
C ILE A 16 -12.16 10.92 6.19
N ALA A 17 -10.90 11.37 6.17
CA ALA A 17 -9.75 10.53 5.90
C ALA A 17 -8.52 10.92 6.73
N LYS A 18 -7.93 9.94 7.41
CA LYS A 18 -6.62 10.08 8.04
C LYS A 18 -5.54 9.80 6.99
N VAL A 19 -4.70 10.80 6.72
CA VAL A 19 -3.61 10.69 5.73
C VAL A 19 -2.27 10.70 6.44
N GLN A 20 -1.40 9.76 6.07
CA GLN A 20 -0.02 9.69 6.51
C GLN A 20 0.89 9.61 5.29
N HIS A 21 2.02 10.31 5.35
CA HIS A 21 3.03 10.31 4.29
C HIS A 21 4.31 9.69 4.84
N PHE A 22 4.96 8.87 4.04
CA PHE A 22 6.21 8.19 4.36
C PHE A 22 7.26 8.57 3.31
N ASN A 23 8.53 8.59 3.70
CA ASN A 23 9.61 9.01 2.81
C ASN A 23 10.08 7.86 1.92
N ASP A 24 9.91 6.61 2.36
CA ASP A 24 10.32 5.42 1.63
C ASP A 24 9.41 4.21 1.91
N ALA A 25 9.72 3.10 1.24
CA ALA A 25 8.95 1.86 1.26
C ALA A 25 9.04 1.11 2.61
N GLU A 26 10.17 1.21 3.31
CA GLU A 26 10.36 0.53 4.60
C GLU A 26 9.58 1.24 5.70
N GLU A 27 9.59 2.58 5.71
CA GLU A 27 8.76 3.38 6.62
C GLU A 27 7.27 3.06 6.43
N LEU A 28 6.80 2.98 5.17
CA LEU A 28 5.42 2.62 4.86
C LEU A 28 5.08 1.21 5.35
N LEU A 29 5.94 0.22 5.07
CA LEU A 29 5.68 -1.15 5.50
C LEU A 29 5.63 -1.25 7.03
N SER A 30 6.60 -0.65 7.75
CA SER A 30 6.60 -0.63 9.22
C SER A 30 5.30 -0.01 9.74
N ALA A 31 4.84 1.10 9.17
CA ALA A 31 3.61 1.73 9.59
C ALA A 31 2.37 0.84 9.37
N ILE A 32 2.34 0.04 8.30
CA ILE A 32 1.28 -0.95 8.06
C ILE A 32 1.34 -2.07 9.10
N GLN A 33 2.55 -2.55 9.44
CA GLN A 33 2.76 -3.58 10.46
C GLN A 33 2.40 -3.09 11.85
N ASP A 34 2.54 -1.80 12.14
CA ASP A 34 2.14 -1.19 13.42
C ASP A 34 0.66 -0.75 13.45
N LEU A 35 -0.01 -0.72 12.30
CA LEU A 35 -1.38 -0.22 12.19
C LEU A 35 -2.37 -1.12 12.94
N VAL A 36 -3.08 -0.55 13.90
CA VAL A 36 -4.24 -1.21 14.52
C VAL A 36 -5.45 -0.99 13.62
N LEU A 37 -5.98 -2.07 13.04
CA LEU A 37 -7.18 -2.01 12.23
C LEU A 37 -8.40 -1.72 13.12
N PRO A 38 -9.30 -0.80 12.73
CA PRO A 38 -10.57 -0.61 13.41
C PRO A 38 -11.39 -1.90 13.45
N THR A 39 -12.18 -2.08 14.50
CA THR A 39 -13.14 -3.20 14.59
C THR A 39 -14.27 -3.03 13.58
N GLY A 40 -14.71 -4.12 12.97
CA GLY A 40 -15.84 -4.15 12.03
C GLY A 40 -15.40 -4.53 10.62
N GLU A 41 -16.30 -4.31 9.67
CA GLU A 41 -16.03 -4.57 8.25
C GLU A 41 -15.19 -3.44 7.64
N GLY A 42 -14.19 -3.81 6.85
CA GLY A 42 -13.31 -2.87 6.19
C GLY A 42 -12.73 -3.46 4.92
N PHE A 43 -12.36 -2.59 3.99
CA PHE A 43 -11.74 -2.98 2.74
C PHE A 43 -10.33 -2.40 2.64
N ALA A 44 -9.34 -3.27 2.38
CA ALA A 44 -7.96 -2.84 2.19
C ALA A 44 -7.65 -2.69 0.71
N TRP A 45 -7.15 -1.52 0.29
CA TRP A 45 -6.70 -1.29 -1.08
C TRP A 45 -5.25 -0.81 -1.08
N ALA A 46 -4.39 -1.45 -1.87
CA ALA A 46 -3.01 -1.04 -2.04
C ALA A 46 -2.57 -1.22 -3.50
N ALA A 47 -1.84 -0.24 -4.03
CA ALA A 47 -1.21 -0.35 -5.34
C ALA A 47 0.16 0.32 -5.36
N GLY A 48 1.12 -0.30 -6.04
CA GLY A 48 2.49 0.23 -6.10
C GLY A 48 3.50 -0.75 -6.72
N GLU A 49 4.73 -0.70 -6.22
CA GLU A 49 5.83 -1.54 -6.72
C GLU A 49 5.65 -3.01 -6.33
N ALA A 50 5.95 -3.93 -7.24
CA ALA A 50 5.71 -5.36 -7.09
C ALA A 50 6.27 -5.98 -5.80
N SER A 51 7.54 -5.78 -5.48
CA SER A 51 8.15 -6.36 -4.27
C SER A 51 7.53 -5.80 -2.99
N LEU A 52 7.22 -4.49 -2.96
CA LEU A 52 6.56 -3.86 -1.83
C LEU A 52 5.12 -4.35 -1.68
N MET A 53 4.37 -4.48 -2.78
CA MET A 53 2.99 -4.94 -2.75
C MET A 53 2.87 -6.38 -2.22
N LYS A 54 3.81 -7.27 -2.56
CA LYS A 54 3.85 -8.63 -2.00
C LYS A 54 4.05 -8.60 -0.48
N ARG A 55 4.96 -7.75 0.01
CA ARG A 55 5.21 -7.57 1.46
C ARG A 55 4.00 -6.99 2.18
N ILE A 56 3.35 -5.97 1.61
CA ILE A 56 2.13 -5.37 2.17
C ILE A 56 1.00 -6.40 2.23
N ARG A 57 0.80 -7.17 1.16
CA ARG A 57 -0.23 -8.22 1.12
C ARG A 57 0.01 -9.26 2.20
N LYS A 58 1.27 -9.70 2.38
CA LYS A 58 1.65 -10.63 3.45
C LYS A 58 1.35 -10.06 4.84
N ALA A 59 1.71 -8.80 5.10
CA ALA A 59 1.41 -8.14 6.37
C ALA A 59 -0.12 -8.10 6.64
N LEU A 60 -0.93 -7.75 5.64
CA LEU A 60 -2.39 -7.71 5.79
C LEU A 60 -3.00 -9.09 6.06
N VAL A 61 -2.56 -10.14 5.35
CA VAL A 61 -3.13 -11.48 5.50
C VAL A 61 -2.63 -12.16 6.77
N ILE A 62 -1.32 -12.13 7.03
CA ILE A 62 -0.70 -12.94 8.10
C ILE A 62 -0.71 -12.19 9.43
N GLU A 63 -0.23 -10.94 9.45
CA GLU A 63 -0.08 -10.19 10.70
C GLU A 63 -1.38 -9.54 11.14
N LYS A 64 -2.20 -9.07 10.18
CA LYS A 64 -3.48 -8.41 10.47
C LYS A 64 -4.68 -9.33 10.39
N SER A 65 -4.51 -10.56 9.90
CA SER A 65 -5.61 -11.51 9.69
C SER A 65 -6.78 -10.89 8.89
N HIS A 66 -6.49 -9.98 7.96
CA HIS A 66 -7.51 -9.29 7.16
C HIS A 66 -8.09 -10.25 6.12
N PRO A 67 -9.43 -10.30 5.92
CA PRO A 67 -10.04 -11.21 4.96
C PRO A 67 -9.54 -10.98 3.53
N LYS A 68 -9.21 -12.07 2.82
CA LYS A 68 -8.67 -12.01 1.45
C LYS A 68 -9.69 -11.47 0.45
N GLU A 69 -10.96 -11.74 0.70
CA GLU A 69 -12.10 -11.31 -0.10
C GLU A 69 -12.40 -9.82 0.10
N ALA A 70 -11.92 -9.25 1.21
CA ALA A 70 -12.09 -7.84 1.58
C ALA A 70 -10.81 -7.02 1.34
N MET A 71 -9.99 -7.42 0.36
CA MET A 71 -8.81 -6.65 -0.03
C MET A 71 -8.56 -6.68 -1.53
N ARG A 72 -7.84 -5.66 -2.01
CA ARG A 72 -7.26 -5.65 -3.34
C ARG A 72 -5.86 -5.05 -3.30
N VAL A 73 -4.87 -5.86 -3.66
CA VAL A 73 -3.46 -5.45 -3.72
C VAL A 73 -2.94 -5.67 -5.13
N ALA A 74 -2.48 -4.60 -5.78
CA ALA A 74 -2.05 -4.65 -7.18
C ALA A 74 -0.66 -4.04 -7.38
N ALA A 75 0.22 -4.79 -8.03
CA ALA A 75 1.52 -4.30 -8.47
C ALA A 75 1.39 -3.59 -9.82
N TYR A 76 1.59 -2.27 -9.83
CA TYR A 76 1.44 -1.42 -11.01
C TYR A 76 2.73 -1.23 -11.78
N TRP A 77 3.86 -1.55 -11.16
CA TRP A 77 5.17 -1.45 -11.78
C TRP A 77 6.16 -2.32 -11.01
N ARG A 78 7.29 -2.59 -11.65
CA ARG A 78 8.41 -3.33 -11.06
C ARG A 78 9.70 -2.66 -11.51
N GLN A 79 10.64 -2.49 -10.58
CA GLN A 79 11.93 -1.91 -10.93
C GLN A 79 12.64 -2.75 -12.00
N GLY A 80 13.08 -2.10 -13.09
CA GLY A 80 13.78 -2.77 -14.20
C GLY A 80 12.88 -3.47 -15.23
N ALA A 81 11.55 -3.29 -15.17
CA ALA A 81 10.62 -3.82 -16.16
C ALA A 81 9.75 -2.69 -16.76
N GLU A 82 9.57 -2.69 -18.08
CA GLU A 82 8.63 -1.80 -18.77
C GLU A 82 7.27 -2.51 -18.95
N GLY A 83 6.17 -1.79 -18.70
CA GLY A 83 4.81 -2.30 -18.94
C GLY A 83 4.29 -3.35 -17.93
N PHE A 84 4.87 -3.44 -16.74
CA PHE A 84 4.48 -4.42 -15.73
C PHE A 84 3.17 -4.06 -15.03
N HIS A 85 2.20 -4.97 -15.00
CA HIS A 85 1.00 -4.89 -14.15
C HIS A 85 0.61 -6.30 -13.70
N GLU A 86 0.41 -6.50 -12.39
CA GLU A 86 0.04 -7.78 -11.79
C GLU A 86 -0.94 -7.54 -10.64
N GLU A 87 -2.05 -8.27 -10.60
CA GLU A 87 -2.94 -8.31 -9.43
C GLU A 87 -2.48 -9.46 -8.53
N LEU A 88 -2.21 -9.18 -7.24
CA LEU A 88 -1.67 -10.18 -6.32
C LEU A 88 -2.79 -11.00 -5.70
N THR A 89 -2.71 -12.32 -5.87
CA THR A 89 -3.76 -13.27 -5.45
C THR A 89 -3.25 -14.20 -4.36
N GLU A 90 -4.04 -15.23 -4.01
CA GLU A 90 -3.73 -16.16 -2.93
C GLU A 90 -2.35 -16.81 -3.00
N GLN A 91 -1.81 -17.03 -4.20
CA GLN A 91 -0.50 -17.63 -4.45
C GLN A 91 0.67 -16.72 -4.02
N ASP A 92 0.43 -15.41 -3.87
CA ASP A 92 1.44 -14.42 -3.50
C ASP A 92 1.49 -14.13 -1.99
N ALA A 93 0.77 -14.91 -1.17
CA ALA A 93 0.74 -14.75 0.30
C ALA A 93 1.78 -15.60 1.06
N GLU A 94 2.48 -16.51 0.39
CA GLU A 94 3.44 -17.44 1.01
C GLU A 94 4.73 -16.75 1.49
#